data_AF-A0A4Z0AE97-F1
#
_entry.id   AF-A0A4Z0AE97-F1
#
_cell.length_a   1.000
_cell.length_b   1.000
_cell.length_c   1.000
_cell.angle_alpha   90.00
_cell.angle_beta   90.00
_cell.angle_gamma   90.00
#
_symmetry.space_group_name_H-M   'P 1'
#
loop_
_entity.id
_entity.type
_entity.pdbx_description
1 polymer ?
#
loop_
_entity_poly.entity_id
_entity_poly.type
_entity_poly.pdbx_seq_one_letter_code
_entity_poly.pdbx_strand_id
1 'polypeptide(L)'
;TVLELRPDILQVWLRNFVYDLQVHSPYIRLGPRELIGAVPCYPLISDKPEWQAFSLNPGLRRLREYALCAPYAGFEGEKGLSRRYAELNLTAVTLEGDAVLHTGFGLHVSTSAERLNKARRKRRERIKLVVMLLVGIGIGWFID
;
A
#
# COMPACT_ATOMS: atom_id res chain seq x y z
N THR A 1 21.16 14.29 -5.12
CA THR A 1 20.39 13.02 -5.10
C THR A 1 18.97 13.26 -5.65
N VAL A 2 18.21 12.23 -6.06
CA VAL A 2 16.83 12.40 -6.62
C VAL A 2 15.95 13.28 -5.70
N LEU A 3 16.02 13.05 -4.39
CA LEU A 3 15.27 13.80 -3.38
C LEU A 3 15.74 15.25 -3.20
N GLU A 4 16.98 15.58 -3.53
CA GLU A 4 17.46 16.98 -3.52
C GLU A 4 16.96 17.74 -4.76
N LEU A 5 16.96 17.08 -5.92
CA LEU A 5 16.57 17.68 -7.20
C LEU A 5 15.05 17.84 -7.34
N ARG A 6 14.26 16.98 -6.68
CA ARG A 6 12.80 16.97 -6.77
C ARG A 6 12.17 17.05 -5.38
N PRO A 7 11.89 18.27 -4.87
CA PRO A 7 11.36 18.45 -3.53
C PRO A 7 9.93 17.95 -3.34
N ASP A 8 9.21 17.74 -4.43
CA ASP A 8 7.88 17.13 -4.50
C ASP A 8 7.89 15.59 -4.34
N ILE A 9 9.07 14.95 -4.44
CA ILE A 9 9.20 13.52 -4.17
C ILE A 9 9.35 13.30 -2.66
N LEU A 10 8.36 12.62 -2.09
CA LEU A 10 8.35 12.11 -0.73
C LEU A 10 9.36 10.98 -0.55
N GLN A 11 9.32 10.03 -1.48
CA GLN A 11 10.01 8.75 -1.36
C GLN A 11 10.44 8.22 -2.73
N VAL A 12 11.67 7.72 -2.79
CA VAL A 12 12.13 6.87 -3.89
C VAL A 12 11.99 5.43 -3.43
N TRP A 13 11.07 4.69 -4.03
CA TRP A 13 10.86 3.28 -3.75
C TRP A 13 12.02 2.47 -4.34
N LEU A 14 12.51 1.51 -3.56
CA LEU A 14 13.64 0.66 -3.94
C LEU A 14 13.19 -0.74 -4.39
N ARG A 15 11.89 -1.03 -4.25
CA ARG A 15 11.26 -2.31 -4.57
C ARG A 15 11.21 -2.51 -6.08
N ASN A 16 11.37 -3.76 -6.51
CA ASN A 16 11.19 -4.11 -7.91
C ASN A 16 9.73 -3.92 -8.37
N PHE A 17 9.53 -3.33 -9.55
CA PHE A 17 8.18 -3.16 -10.08
C PHE A 17 7.56 -4.48 -10.58
N VAL A 18 8.24 -5.22 -11.46
CA VAL A 18 7.73 -6.40 -12.16
C VAL A 18 7.45 -7.60 -11.23
N TYR A 19 8.42 -7.97 -10.40
CA TYR A 19 8.40 -9.14 -9.53
C TYR A 19 7.78 -8.89 -8.16
N ASP A 20 7.55 -7.62 -7.79
CA ASP A 20 7.02 -7.29 -6.46
C ASP A 20 5.78 -6.37 -6.55
N LEU A 21 5.92 -5.13 -7.01
CA LEU A 21 4.79 -4.19 -7.02
C LEU A 21 3.63 -4.65 -7.90
N GLN A 22 3.90 -5.12 -9.11
CA GLN A 22 2.87 -5.58 -10.04
C GLN A 22 2.13 -6.82 -9.54
N VAL A 23 2.81 -7.69 -8.79
CA VAL A 23 2.24 -8.93 -8.24
C VAL A 23 1.41 -8.66 -6.99
N HIS A 24 1.94 -7.86 -6.07
CA HIS A 24 1.38 -7.71 -4.72
C HIS A 24 0.58 -6.40 -4.53
N SER A 25 0.79 -5.43 -5.40
CA SER A 25 0.11 -4.14 -5.42
C SER A 25 -0.34 -3.77 -6.84
N PRO A 26 -1.19 -4.59 -7.51
CA PRO A 26 -1.56 -4.43 -8.92
C PRO A 26 -2.33 -3.13 -9.25
N TYR A 27 -2.69 -2.36 -8.23
CA TYR A 27 -3.29 -1.03 -8.35
C TYR A 27 -2.24 0.08 -8.51
N ILE A 28 -0.94 -0.24 -8.41
CA ILE A 28 0.17 0.66 -8.68
C ILE A 28 0.63 0.47 -10.12
N ARG A 29 0.77 1.58 -10.85
CA ARG A 29 1.21 1.62 -12.24
C ARG A 29 2.39 2.59 -12.38
N LEU A 30 3.24 2.34 -13.37
CA LEU A 30 4.29 3.27 -13.73
C LEU A 30 3.71 4.41 -14.58
N GLY A 31 4.11 5.64 -14.28
CA GLY A 31 3.94 6.78 -15.16
C GLY A 31 4.95 6.78 -16.32
N PRO A 32 5.01 7.87 -17.10
CA PRO A 32 6.06 8.06 -18.10
C PRO A 32 7.45 7.98 -17.46
N ARG A 33 8.41 7.42 -18.20
CA ARG A 33 9.81 7.38 -17.77
C ARG A 33 10.37 8.80 -17.63
N GLU A 34 11.08 9.06 -16.55
CA GLU A 34 11.75 10.33 -16.28
C GLU A 34 13.24 10.11 -15.97
N LEU A 35 14.08 11.10 -16.29
CA LEU A 35 15.42 11.23 -15.72
C LEU A 35 15.41 12.36 -14.71
N ILE A 36 15.63 12.04 -13.43
CA ILE A 36 15.84 13.05 -12.39
C ILE A 36 17.35 13.17 -12.16
N GLY A 37 17.95 14.22 -12.72
CA GLY A 37 19.41 14.33 -12.86
C GLY A 37 19.92 13.30 -13.86
N ALA A 38 20.63 12.28 -13.36
CA ALA A 38 21.13 11.16 -14.16
C ALA A 38 20.53 9.80 -13.76
N VAL A 39 19.51 9.81 -12.89
CA VAL A 39 18.87 8.59 -12.38
C VAL A 39 17.57 8.34 -13.13
N PRO A 40 17.46 7.22 -13.88
CA PRO A 40 16.21 6.84 -14.52
C PRO A 40 15.21 6.31 -13.51
N CYS A 41 13.99 6.84 -13.57
CA CYS A 41 12.93 6.52 -12.63
C CYS A 41 11.55 6.65 -13.29
N TYR A 42 10.55 6.16 -12.58
CA TYR A 42 9.15 6.20 -12.99
C TYR A 42 8.29 6.74 -11.85
N PRO A 43 7.42 7.73 -12.08
CA PRO A 43 6.38 8.09 -11.14
C PRO A 43 5.53 6.88 -10.80
N LEU A 44 5.22 6.71 -9.52
CA LEU A 44 4.25 5.71 -9.07
C LEU A 44 2.86 6.33 -9.08
N ILE A 45 1.98 5.76 -9.89
CA ILE A 45 0.58 6.16 -10.01
C ILE A 45 -0.26 5.08 -9.36
N SER A 46 -1.27 5.47 -8.58
CA SER A 46 -2.18 4.51 -7.97
C SER A 46 -3.63 4.75 -8.36
N ASP A 47 -4.31 3.65 -8.67
CA ASP A 47 -5.74 3.64 -8.94
C ASP A 47 -6.59 3.62 -7.65
N LYS A 48 -5.94 3.53 -6.47
CA LYS A 48 -6.60 3.57 -5.16
C LYS A 48 -6.42 4.92 -4.48
N PRO A 49 -7.49 5.71 -4.25
CA PRO A 49 -7.38 7.01 -3.60
C PRO A 49 -6.76 6.93 -2.20
N GLU A 50 -6.98 5.84 -1.46
CA GLU A 50 -6.43 5.65 -0.12
C GLU A 50 -4.94 5.25 -0.09
N TRP A 51 -4.31 5.06 -1.25
CA TRP A 51 -2.93 4.58 -1.37
C TRP A 51 -2.26 5.22 -2.59
N GLN A 52 -1.53 6.31 -2.46
CA GLN A 52 -1.03 7.10 -3.59
C GLN A 52 0.51 7.11 -3.69
N ALA A 53 1.20 7.59 -2.66
CA ALA A 53 2.64 7.88 -2.74
C ALA A 53 3.47 7.41 -1.54
N PHE A 54 2.82 7.04 -0.44
CA PHE A 54 3.52 6.71 0.80
C PHE A 54 3.63 5.20 0.96
N SER A 55 4.80 4.74 1.40
CA SER A 55 4.88 3.44 2.06
C SER A 55 5.91 3.40 3.18
N LEU A 56 5.64 2.57 4.19
CA LEU A 56 6.60 2.17 5.22
C LEU A 56 7.62 1.16 4.70
N ASN A 57 7.41 0.62 3.51
CA ASN A 57 8.38 -0.25 2.84
C ASN A 57 9.72 0.48 2.57
N PRO A 58 10.82 -0.28 2.36
CA PRO A 58 12.13 0.30 2.07
C PRO A 58 12.09 1.30 0.91
N GLY A 59 12.63 2.49 1.19
CA GLY A 59 12.77 3.57 0.22
C GLY A 59 13.69 4.65 0.75
N LEU A 60 14.29 5.41 -0.16
CA LEU A 60 15.00 6.63 0.21
C LEU A 60 13.98 7.72 0.48
N ARG A 61 14.16 8.46 1.57
CA ARG A 61 13.24 9.48 2.04
C ARG A 61 13.99 10.60 2.73
N ARG A 62 13.42 11.80 2.69
CA ARG A 62 13.90 12.93 3.49
C ARG A 62 13.08 13.03 4.77
N LEU A 63 13.78 13.11 5.89
CA LEU A 63 13.14 13.17 7.20
C LEU A 63 12.26 14.41 7.37
N ARG A 64 12.64 15.54 6.76
CA ARG A 64 11.87 16.79 6.90
C ARG A 64 10.46 16.68 6.30
N GLU A 65 10.29 16.09 5.12
CA GLU A 65 8.95 15.85 4.54
C GLU A 65 8.18 14.82 5.36
N TYR A 66 8.85 13.76 5.84
CA TYR A 66 8.22 12.75 6.71
C TYR A 66 7.75 13.32 8.06
N ALA A 67 8.42 14.35 8.57
CA ALA A 67 8.07 14.99 9.83
C ALA A 67 6.77 15.81 9.71
N LEU A 68 6.32 16.18 8.50
CA LEU A 68 5.11 16.98 8.28
C LEU A 68 3.83 16.31 8.80
N CYS A 69 3.82 14.97 8.85
CA CYS A 69 2.68 14.21 9.37
C CYS A 69 2.97 13.64 10.77
N ALA A 70 4.07 13.99 11.43
CA ALA A 70 4.31 13.54 12.80
C ALA A 70 3.40 14.30 13.79
N PRO A 71 2.92 13.66 14.87
CA PRO A 71 3.06 12.24 15.21
C PRO A 71 2.11 11.35 14.40
N TYR A 72 2.60 10.18 13.94
CA TYR A 72 1.83 9.27 13.09
C TYR A 72 0.65 8.58 13.81
N ALA A 73 0.62 8.60 15.14
CA ALA A 73 -0.47 8.03 15.93
C ALA A 73 -1.84 8.70 15.67
N GLY A 74 -1.85 9.92 15.14
CA GLY A 74 -3.09 10.63 14.77
C GLY A 74 -3.76 10.14 13.48
N PHE A 75 -3.17 9.19 12.76
CA PHE A 75 -3.66 8.71 11.47
C PHE A 75 -4.21 7.29 11.57
N GLU A 76 -5.12 6.93 10.66
CA GLU A 76 -5.71 5.60 10.50
C GLU A 76 -4.72 4.58 9.89
N GLY A 77 -3.45 4.60 10.33
CA GLY A 77 -2.36 3.79 9.79
C GLY A 77 -1.80 4.31 8.45
N GLU A 78 -1.15 3.41 7.70
CA GLU A 78 -0.41 3.75 6.47
C GLU A 78 -1.30 4.36 5.38
N LYS A 79 -2.56 3.93 5.29
CA LYS A 79 -3.56 4.52 4.37
C LYS A 79 -3.89 5.98 4.70
N GLY A 80 -4.05 6.28 6.00
CA GLY A 80 -4.29 7.65 6.46
C GLY A 80 -3.12 8.55 6.11
N LEU A 81 -1.90 8.10 6.40
CA LEU A 81 -0.68 8.81 6.02
C LEU A 81 -0.55 8.97 4.50
N SER A 82 -0.84 7.93 3.73
CA SER A 82 -0.73 8.00 2.28
C SER A 82 -1.67 9.03 1.66
N ARG A 83 -2.90 9.17 2.17
CA ARG A 83 -3.82 10.23 1.73
C ARG A 83 -3.26 11.59 2.11
N ARG A 84 -2.81 11.74 3.36
CA ARG A 84 -2.32 13.03 3.86
C ARG A 84 -1.12 13.54 3.08
N TYR A 85 -0.16 12.69 2.73
CA TYR A 85 0.97 13.12 1.91
C TYR A 85 0.56 13.48 0.47
N ALA A 86 -0.42 12.77 -0.10
CA ALA A 86 -0.95 13.13 -1.41
C ALA A 86 -1.65 14.51 -1.40
N GLU A 87 -2.38 14.85 -0.33
CA GLU A 87 -2.97 16.19 -0.13
C GLU A 87 -1.91 17.30 -0.05
N LEU A 88 -0.68 16.97 0.36
CA LEU A 88 0.46 17.88 0.38
C LEU A 88 1.19 17.94 -0.97
N ASN A 89 0.65 17.30 -2.02
CA ASN A 89 1.26 17.14 -3.35
C ASN A 89 2.63 16.45 -3.30
N LEU A 90 2.85 15.59 -2.30
CA LEU A 90 4.06 14.82 -2.16
C LEU A 90 3.86 13.44 -2.79
N THR A 91 4.65 13.15 -3.82
CA THR A 91 4.51 11.94 -4.66
C THR A 91 5.68 10.98 -4.47
N ALA A 92 5.67 9.84 -5.17
CA ALA A 92 6.78 8.89 -5.14
C ALA A 92 7.19 8.45 -6.54
N VAL A 93 8.45 8.09 -6.66
CA VAL A 93 9.01 7.44 -7.84
C VAL A 93 9.61 6.10 -7.45
N THR A 94 9.70 5.19 -8.42
CA THR A 94 10.54 3.99 -8.32
C THR A 94 11.70 4.09 -9.29
N LEU A 95 12.84 3.50 -8.94
CA LEU A 95 13.97 3.39 -9.85
C LEU A 95 13.63 2.45 -11.02
N GLU A 96 14.21 2.72 -12.20
CA GLU A 96 14.13 1.80 -13.35
C GLU A 96 14.83 0.47 -13.08
N GLY A 97 16.01 0.53 -12.43
CA GLY A 97 16.73 -0.64 -11.96
C GLY A 97 16.37 -0.95 -10.50
N ASP A 98 16.17 -2.22 -10.19
CA ASP A 98 15.83 -2.63 -8.84
C ASP A 98 17.00 -2.47 -7.88
N ALA A 99 16.70 -2.14 -6.63
CA ALA A 99 17.70 -2.04 -5.58
C ALA A 99 17.51 -3.09 -4.47
N VAL A 100 16.27 -3.54 -4.21
CA VAL A 100 15.98 -4.51 -3.14
C VAL A 100 14.89 -5.52 -3.48
N LEU A 101 15.03 -6.74 -2.96
CA LEU A 101 14.00 -7.78 -2.96
C LEU A 101 13.16 -7.69 -1.68
N HIS A 102 11.83 -7.65 -1.79
CA HIS A 102 10.94 -7.65 -0.65
C HIS A 102 10.66 -9.08 -0.14
N THR A 103 11.10 -9.38 1.08
CA THR A 103 10.94 -10.71 1.71
C THR A 103 9.90 -10.75 2.84
N GLY A 104 9.22 -9.63 3.12
CA GLY A 104 8.31 -9.48 4.26
C GLY A 104 6.88 -9.97 4.05
N PHE A 105 6.55 -10.56 2.89
CA PHE A 105 5.17 -10.96 2.61
C PHE A 105 4.67 -12.02 3.60
N GLY A 106 3.49 -11.78 4.16
CA GLY A 106 2.89 -12.65 5.17
C GLY A 106 3.47 -12.51 6.59
N LEU A 107 4.54 -11.73 6.77
CA LEU A 107 5.24 -11.53 8.05
C LEU A 107 4.80 -10.26 8.79
N HIS A 108 3.53 -9.85 8.62
CA HIS A 108 3.01 -8.64 9.24
C HIS A 108 3.05 -8.71 10.77
N VAL A 109 3.80 -7.80 11.39
CA VAL A 109 3.82 -7.62 12.84
C VAL A 109 2.46 -7.06 13.25
N SER A 110 1.70 -7.89 13.97
CA SER A 110 0.35 -7.56 14.42
C SER A 110 0.29 -7.53 15.94
N THR A 111 -0.51 -6.59 16.45
CA THR A 111 -0.84 -6.51 17.87
C THR A 111 -1.78 -7.64 18.29
N SER A 112 -1.84 -7.93 19.59
CA SER A 112 -2.81 -8.90 20.15
C SER A 112 -4.26 -8.53 19.82
N ALA A 113 -4.58 -7.23 19.88
CA ALA A 113 -5.90 -6.70 19.54
C ALA A 113 -6.26 -6.93 18.07
N GLU A 114 -5.34 -6.67 17.14
CA GLU A 114 -5.55 -6.93 15.70
C GLU A 114 -5.77 -8.41 15.41
N ARG A 115 -4.98 -9.29 16.04
CA ARG A 115 -5.16 -10.74 15.90
C ARG A 115 -6.55 -11.18 16.38
N LEU A 116 -6.99 -10.68 17.53
CA LEU A 116 -8.32 -10.99 18.08
C LEU A 116 -9.44 -10.47 17.16
N ASN A 117 -9.34 -9.23 16.68
CA ASN A 117 -10.32 -8.64 15.78
C ASN A 117 -10.39 -9.39 14.44
N LYS A 118 -9.24 -9.80 13.89
CA LYS A 118 -9.17 -10.62 12.68
C LYS A 118 -9.80 -12.00 12.88
N ALA A 119 -9.56 -12.64 14.03
CA ALA A 119 -10.18 -13.92 14.38
C ALA A 119 -11.72 -13.80 14.51
N ARG A 120 -12.21 -12.75 15.20
CA ARG A 120 -13.64 -12.46 15.32
C ARG A 120 -14.28 -12.21 13.95
N ARG A 121 -13.63 -11.43 13.09
CA ARG A 121 -14.10 -11.17 11.71
C ARG A 121 -14.21 -12.46 10.90
N LYS A 122 -13.17 -13.30 10.91
CA LYS A 122 -13.18 -14.61 10.23
C LYS A 122 -14.30 -15.52 10.74
N ARG A 123 -14.53 -15.57 12.06
CA ARG A 123 -15.63 -16.36 12.64
C ARG A 123 -16.98 -15.88 12.13
N ARG A 124 -17.22 -14.56 12.12
CA ARG A 124 -18.46 -13.97 11.61
C ARG A 124 -18.66 -14.24 10.12
N GLU A 125 -17.62 -14.12 9.30
CA GLU A 125 -17.67 -14.44 7.86
C GLU A 125 -18.02 -15.91 7.62
N ARG A 126 -17.43 -16.84 8.38
CA ARG A 126 -17.78 -18.27 8.31
C ARG A 126 -19.25 -18.53 8.66
N ILE A 127 -19.76 -17.90 9.72
CA ILE A 127 -21.17 -18.02 10.10
C ILE A 127 -22.07 -17.50 8.98
N LYS A 128 -21.75 -16.35 8.38
CA LYS A 128 -22.51 -15.80 7.25
C LYS A 128 -22.56 -16.78 6.07
N LEU A 129 -21.43 -17.40 5.73
CA LEU A 129 -21.36 -18.38 4.64
C LEU A 129 -22.22 -19.61 4.94
N VAL A 130 -22.20 -20.13 6.17
CA VAL A 130 -23.06 -21.25 6.58
C VAL A 130 -24.54 -20.88 6.48
N VAL A 131 -24.92 -19.70 6.96
CA VAL A 131 -26.31 -19.22 6.85
C VAL A 131 -26.73 -19.07 5.40
N MET A 132 -25.89 -18.48 4.54
CA MET A 132 -26.17 -18.36 3.10
C MET A 132 -26.34 -19.73 2.43
N LEU A 133 -25.52 -20.71 2.79
CA LEU A 133 -25.65 -22.09 2.29
C LEU A 133 -26.98 -22.72 2.71
N LEU A 134 -27.36 -22.60 4.00
CA LEU A 134 -28.62 -23.14 4.50
C LEU A 134 -29.83 -22.48 3.85
N VAL A 135 -29.79 -21.16 3.66
CA VAL A 135 -30.84 -20.42 2.94
C VAL A 135 -30.92 -20.91 1.49
N GLY A 136 -29.79 -21.07 0.81
CA GLY A 136 -29.76 -21.59 -0.56
C GLY A 136 -30.37 -23.00 -0.68
N ILE A 137 -30.03 -23.90 0.24
CA ILE A 137 -30.62 -25.25 0.31
C ILE A 137 -32.12 -25.17 0.57
N GLY A 138 -32.55 -24.34 1.51
CA GLY A 138 -33.97 -24.17 1.85
C GLY A 138 -34.79 -23.61 0.68
N ILE A 139 -34.24 -22.65 -0.07
CA ILE A 139 -34.88 -22.14 -1.30
C ILE A 139 -34.97 -23.24 -2.36
N GLY A 140 -33.90 -24.01 -2.58
CA GLY A 140 -33.92 -25.13 -3.53
C GLY A 140 -35.00 -26.15 -3.20
N TRP A 141 -35.11 -26.54 -1.92
CA TRP A 141 -36.15 -27.45 -1.44
C TRP A 141 -37.59 -26.94 -1.58
N PHE A 142 -37.79 -25.62 -1.71
CA PHE A 142 -39.11 -25.01 -1.87
C PHE A 142 -39.53 -24.84 -3.34
N ILE A 143 -38.58 -24.94 -4.26
CA ILE A 143 -38.79 -24.76 -5.71
C ILE A 143 -38.88 -26.10 -6.44
N ASP A 144 -38.29 -27.16 -5.88
CA ASP A 144 -38.49 -28.57 -6.28
C ASP A 144 -39.77 -29.17 -5.67
#